data_AF-A0A1F3VFC5-F1
#
_entry.id   AF-A0A1F3VFC5-F1
#
_cell.length_a   1.000
_cell.length_b   1.000
_cell.length_c   1.000
_cell.angle_alpha   90.00
_cell.angle_beta   90.00
_cell.angle_gamma   90.00
#
_symmetry.space_group_name_H-M   'P 1'
#
loop_
_entity.id
_entity.type
_entity.pdbx_description
1 polymer ?
#
loop_
_entity_poly.entity_id
_entity_poly.type
_entity_poly.pdbx_seq_one_letter_code
_entity_poly.pdbx_strand_id
1 'polypeptide(L)'
;METQNILTRTIIDELMDSLKCKKKMVASLLGVTPTTLSMNIEKPFSEVKTNKLGKRLLSLLYVVEALSKDQTLSPEVILHVLTIPRYKMADETMLDVVSAIHLGSIQNEFLIEIAEAAIKSLREKYQKDKTPSKKGLYSQAMSA
;
A
#
# COMPACT_ATOMS: atom_id res chain seq x y z
N MET A 1 -0.50 -30.31 -8.36
CA MET A 1 -0.75 -28.95 -8.87
C MET A 1 0.58 -28.41 -9.35
N GLU A 2 0.72 -28.21 -10.66
CA GLU A 2 1.91 -27.56 -11.22
C GLU A 2 1.96 -26.12 -10.70
N THR A 3 3.02 -25.78 -9.97
CA THR A 3 3.26 -24.39 -9.55
C THR A 3 3.53 -23.60 -10.82
N GLN A 4 2.56 -22.79 -11.28
CA GLN A 4 2.78 -21.89 -12.40
C GLN A 4 4.03 -21.05 -12.12
N ASN A 5 4.99 -21.10 -13.04
CA ASN A 5 6.29 -20.46 -12.88
C ASN A 5 6.17 -18.96 -13.21
N ILE A 6 5.45 -18.22 -12.37
CA ILE A 6 5.22 -16.78 -12.54
C ILE A 6 6.50 -16.03 -12.23
N LEU A 7 6.91 -15.12 -13.11
CA LEU A 7 8.05 -14.24 -12.88
C LEU A 7 7.70 -13.16 -11.86
N THR A 8 8.67 -12.80 -11.02
CA THR A 8 8.50 -11.70 -10.06
C THR A 8 8.15 -10.38 -10.76
N ARG A 9 8.65 -10.18 -11.99
CA ARG A 9 8.30 -9.04 -12.86
C ARG A 9 6.80 -8.91 -13.07
N THR A 10 6.11 -9.98 -13.44
CA THR A 10 4.67 -9.97 -13.71
C THR A 10 3.88 -9.45 -12.51
N ILE A 11 4.22 -9.96 -11.32
CA ILE A 11 3.58 -9.55 -10.06
C ILE A 11 3.84 -8.06 -9.76
N ILE A 12 5.07 -7.59 -9.97
CA ILE A 12 5.44 -6.20 -9.69
C ILE A 12 4.77 -5.25 -10.70
N ASP A 13 4.68 -5.62 -11.97
CA ASP A 13 4.04 -4.83 -13.01
C ASP A 13 2.52 -4.71 -12.74
N GLU A 14 1.85 -5.81 -12.39
CA GLU A 14 0.43 -5.80 -12.00
C GLU A 14 0.18 -4.95 -10.76
N LEU A 15 1.06 -5.04 -9.76
CA LEU A 15 0.97 -4.21 -8.56
C LEU A 15 1.17 -2.72 -8.89
N MET A 16 2.11 -2.39 -9.78
CA MET A 16 2.32 -1.02 -10.26
C MET A 16 1.08 -0.48 -10.96
N ASP A 17 0.44 -1.28 -11.80
CA ASP A 17 -0.77 -0.91 -12.53
C ASP A 17 -1.99 -0.77 -11.63
N SER A 18 -2.10 -1.62 -10.62
CA SER A 18 -3.18 -1.61 -9.61
C SER A 18 -3.11 -0.38 -8.71
N LEU A 19 -1.88 0.05 -8.35
CA LEU A 19 -1.65 1.22 -7.50
C LEU A 19 -1.35 2.50 -8.29
N LYS A 20 -1.34 2.44 -9.62
CA LYS A 20 -0.94 3.53 -10.53
C LYS A 20 0.37 4.21 -10.09
N CYS A 21 1.37 3.41 -9.75
CA CYS A 21 2.62 3.90 -9.18
C CYS A 21 3.87 3.40 -9.95
N LYS A 22 5.00 4.06 -9.72
CA LYS A 22 6.28 3.71 -10.37
C LYS A 22 7.01 2.62 -9.60
N LYS A 23 7.88 1.85 -10.27
CA LYS A 23 8.75 0.83 -9.65
C LYS A 23 9.51 1.32 -8.41
N LYS A 24 9.97 2.57 -8.41
CA LYS A 24 10.64 3.19 -7.25
C LYS A 24 9.74 3.24 -6.01
N MET A 25 8.44 3.50 -6.20
CA MET A 25 7.46 3.49 -5.12
C MET A 25 7.26 2.07 -4.59
N VAL A 26 7.08 1.08 -5.48
CA VAL A 26 6.96 -0.33 -5.05
C VAL A 26 8.18 -0.79 -4.26
N ALA A 27 9.40 -0.44 -4.69
CA ALA A 27 10.61 -0.73 -3.93
C ALA A 27 10.56 -0.13 -2.50
N SER A 28 10.07 1.11 -2.38
CA SER A 28 9.85 1.78 -1.09
C SER A 28 8.82 1.05 -0.22
N LEU A 29 7.68 0.65 -0.78
CA LEU A 29 6.63 -0.11 -0.06
C LEU A 29 7.17 -1.46 0.44
N LEU A 30 8.06 -2.10 -0.32
CA LEU A 30 8.71 -3.35 0.08
C LEU A 30 9.91 -3.15 1.02
N GLY A 31 10.33 -1.89 1.27
CA GLY A 31 11.47 -1.56 2.12
C GLY A 31 12.78 -2.12 1.57
N VAL A 32 12.96 -2.04 0.25
CA VAL A 32 14.17 -2.45 -0.48
C VAL A 32 14.62 -1.35 -1.43
N THR A 33 15.88 -1.41 -1.87
CA THR A 33 16.36 -0.47 -2.89
C THR A 33 15.83 -0.84 -4.27
N PRO A 34 15.69 0.12 -5.22
CA PRO A 34 15.35 -0.19 -6.61
C PRO A 34 16.33 -1.16 -7.28
N THR A 35 17.60 -1.13 -6.86
CA THR A 35 18.63 -2.07 -7.30
C THR A 35 18.32 -3.49 -6.82
N THR A 36 18.05 -3.67 -5.52
CA THR A 36 17.67 -4.97 -4.94
C THR A 36 16.42 -5.54 -5.60
N LEU A 37 15.42 -4.70 -5.87
CA LEU A 37 14.23 -5.13 -6.60
C LEU A 37 14.60 -5.58 -8.02
N SER A 38 15.42 -4.82 -8.74
CA SER A 38 15.83 -5.15 -10.11
C SER A 38 16.68 -6.43 -10.20
N MET A 39 17.49 -6.75 -9.17
CA MET A 39 18.26 -7.99 -9.11
C MET A 39 17.39 -9.25 -8.93
N ASN A 40 16.15 -9.10 -8.43
CA ASN A 40 15.24 -10.21 -8.16
C ASN A 40 14.05 -10.27 -9.11
N ILE A 41 13.82 -9.23 -9.92
CA ILE A 41 12.61 -9.10 -10.72
C ILE A 41 12.53 -10.14 -11.86
N GLU A 42 13.66 -10.56 -12.43
CA GLU A 42 13.71 -11.60 -13.46
C GLU A 42 13.64 -13.03 -12.92
N LYS A 43 13.69 -13.20 -11.59
CA LYS A 43 13.65 -14.52 -10.99
C LYS A 43 12.21 -15.03 -10.92
N PRO A 44 11.98 -16.34 -11.08
CA PRO A 44 10.73 -16.96 -10.70
C PRO A 44 10.31 -16.59 -9.27
N PHE A 45 9.02 -16.32 -9.08
CA PHE A 45 8.54 -15.90 -7.77
C PHE A 45 8.75 -17.00 -6.71
N SER A 46 8.70 -18.27 -7.11
CA SER A 46 8.99 -19.43 -6.27
C SER A 46 10.37 -19.36 -5.60
N GLU A 47 11.37 -18.81 -6.27
CA GLU A 47 12.74 -18.65 -5.75
C GLU A 47 12.89 -17.50 -4.75
N VAL A 48 12.04 -16.47 -4.85
CA VAL A 48 12.11 -15.30 -3.97
C VAL A 48 11.09 -15.35 -2.83
N LYS A 49 10.03 -16.16 -2.95
CA LYS A 49 8.89 -16.24 -2.03
C LYS A 49 9.30 -16.36 -0.55
N THR A 50 10.35 -17.11 -0.26
CA THR A 50 10.79 -17.41 1.11
C THR A 50 11.72 -16.35 1.70
N ASN A 51 12.29 -15.49 0.85
CA ASN A 51 13.18 -14.42 1.30
C ASN A 51 12.39 -13.17 1.77
N LYS A 52 13.11 -12.19 2.31
CA LYS A 52 12.51 -10.97 2.86
C LYS A 52 11.67 -10.18 1.84
N LEU A 53 12.12 -10.10 0.59
CA LEU A 53 11.40 -9.42 -0.49
C LEU A 53 10.12 -10.16 -0.83
N GLY A 54 10.18 -11.48 -1.03
CA GLY A 54 9.01 -12.29 -1.39
C GLY A 54 7.93 -12.29 -0.31
N LYS A 55 8.33 -12.42 0.97
CA LYS A 55 7.40 -12.34 2.11
C LYS A 55 6.68 -11.00 2.16
N ARG A 56 7.42 -9.89 2.05
CA ARG A 56 6.84 -8.54 2.05
C ARG A 56 5.96 -8.29 0.82
N LEU A 57 6.34 -8.83 -0.34
CA LEU A 57 5.53 -8.74 -1.55
C LEU A 57 4.20 -9.47 -1.40
N LEU A 58 4.18 -10.67 -0.81
CA LEU A 58 2.94 -11.37 -0.50
C LEU A 58 2.03 -10.60 0.45
N SER A 59 2.60 -10.07 1.54
CA SER A 59 1.83 -9.26 2.49
C SER A 59 1.26 -8.00 1.82
N LEU A 60 2.04 -7.33 0.97
CA LEU A 60 1.58 -6.16 0.24
C LEU A 60 0.47 -6.50 -0.75
N LEU A 61 0.61 -7.58 -1.53
CA LEU A 61 -0.42 -8.05 -2.45
C LEU A 61 -1.71 -8.38 -1.73
N TYR A 62 -1.62 -9.10 -0.60
CA TYR A 62 -2.78 -9.46 0.21
C TYR A 62 -3.59 -8.23 0.62
N VAL A 63 -2.93 -7.19 1.14
CA VAL A 63 -3.61 -5.95 1.55
C VAL A 63 -4.18 -5.21 0.34
N VAL A 64 -3.40 -5.08 -0.75
CA VAL A 64 -3.85 -4.36 -1.95
C VAL A 64 -5.06 -5.04 -2.58
N GLU A 65 -5.07 -6.36 -2.70
CA GLU A 65 -6.22 -7.11 -3.21
C GLU A 65 -7.43 -6.98 -2.30
N ALA A 66 -7.25 -7.02 -0.98
CA ALA A 66 -8.34 -6.82 -0.03
C ALA A 66 -8.95 -5.42 -0.15
N LEU A 67 -8.11 -4.38 -0.24
CA LEU A 67 -8.56 -3.00 -0.39
C LEU A 67 -9.21 -2.73 -1.75
N SER A 68 -8.72 -3.38 -2.81
CA SER A 68 -9.26 -3.22 -4.17
C SER A 68 -10.69 -3.77 -4.33
N LYS A 69 -11.18 -4.57 -3.36
CA LYS A 69 -12.58 -4.98 -3.31
C LYS A 69 -13.52 -3.82 -2.98
N ASP A 70 -13.04 -2.79 -2.29
CA ASP A 70 -13.80 -1.57 -2.02
C ASP A 70 -13.75 -0.63 -3.23
N GLN A 71 -14.81 -0.65 -4.04
CA GLN A 71 -14.93 0.15 -5.26
C GLN A 71 -14.96 1.67 -5.01
N THR A 72 -15.07 2.11 -3.74
CA THR A 72 -15.00 3.54 -3.39
C THR A 72 -13.58 4.06 -3.30
N LEU A 73 -12.57 3.18 -3.29
CA LEU A 73 -11.17 3.55 -3.17
C LEU A 73 -10.51 3.59 -4.56
N SER A 74 -9.96 4.75 -4.93
CA SER A 74 -9.11 4.84 -6.11
C SER A 74 -7.71 4.25 -5.82
N PRO A 75 -6.95 3.83 -6.84
CA PRO A 75 -5.56 3.40 -6.69
C PRO A 75 -4.68 4.34 -5.85
N GLU A 76 -4.83 5.65 -6.04
CA GLU A 76 -4.09 6.68 -5.31
C GLU A 76 -4.49 6.74 -3.84
N VAL A 77 -5.78 6.52 -3.53
CA VAL A 77 -6.28 6.45 -2.16
C VAL A 77 -5.75 5.18 -1.49
N ILE A 78 -5.74 4.03 -2.17
CA ILE A 78 -5.15 2.79 -1.64
C ILE A 78 -3.66 3.03 -1.32
N LEU A 79 -2.91 3.61 -2.25
CA LEU A 79 -1.50 3.95 -2.03
C LEU A 79 -1.31 4.88 -0.82
N HIS A 80 -2.20 5.86 -0.66
CA HIS A 80 -2.18 6.72 0.51
C HIS A 80 -2.46 5.92 1.78
N VAL A 81 -3.54 5.14 1.84
CA VAL A 81 -3.93 4.29 2.98
C VAL A 81 -2.77 3.42 3.47
N LEU A 82 -2.01 2.82 2.56
CA LEU A 82 -0.85 1.97 2.91
C LEU A 82 0.22 2.70 3.74
N THR A 83 0.29 4.03 3.67
CA THR A 83 1.39 4.84 4.22
C THR A 83 0.96 5.83 5.31
N ILE A 84 -0.32 5.90 5.66
CA ILE A 84 -0.78 6.81 6.73
C ILE A 84 -0.74 6.08 8.08
N PRO A 85 0.02 6.59 9.07
CA PRO A 85 0.08 5.99 10.38
C PRO A 85 -1.17 6.35 11.20
N ARG A 86 -2.20 5.50 11.15
CA ARG A 86 -3.47 5.69 11.86
C ARG A 86 -3.81 4.60 12.85
N TYR A 87 -3.12 3.46 12.79
CA TYR A 87 -3.33 2.41 13.77
C TYR A 87 -2.49 2.66 15.01
N LYS A 88 -3.12 2.72 16.18
CA LYS A 88 -2.43 3.00 17.45
C LYS A 88 -2.08 1.70 18.15
N MET A 89 -0.79 1.45 18.36
CA MET A 89 -0.30 0.30 19.12
C MET A 89 -0.41 0.52 20.64
N ALA A 90 -0.20 -0.55 21.41
CA ALA A 90 -0.26 -0.52 22.88
C ALA A 90 0.79 0.39 23.52
N ASP A 91 1.90 0.63 22.82
CA ASP A 91 2.98 1.53 23.22
C ASP A 91 2.75 2.98 22.74
N GLU A 92 1.53 3.31 22.29
CA GLU A 92 1.13 4.60 21.72
C GLU A 92 1.76 4.94 20.36
N THR A 93 2.58 4.04 19.79
CA THR A 93 3.16 4.22 18.46
C THR A 93 2.08 4.17 17.40
N MET A 94 2.12 5.10 16.45
CA MET A 94 1.23 5.11 15.28
C MET A 94 1.86 4.32 14.15
N LEU A 95 1.15 3.29 13.69
CA LEU A 95 1.60 2.33 12.70
C LEU A 95 0.80 2.49 11.39
N ASP A 96 1.51 2.39 10.27
CA ASP A 96 0.95 2.25 8.93
C ASP A 96 1.22 0.83 8.38
N VAL A 97 0.54 0.47 7.28
CA VAL A 97 0.61 -0.88 6.70
C VAL A 97 2.04 -1.22 6.25
N VAL A 98 2.73 -0.29 5.60
CA VAL A 98 4.09 -0.50 5.08
C VAL A 98 5.06 -0.78 6.22
N SER A 99 5.01 0.04 7.28
CA SER A 99 5.80 -0.15 8.49
C SER A 99 5.51 -1.52 9.12
N ALA A 100 4.24 -1.92 9.19
CA ALA A 100 3.83 -3.23 9.70
C ALA A 100 4.39 -4.41 8.88
N ILE A 101 4.32 -4.32 7.54
CA ILE A 101 4.95 -5.28 6.61
C ILE A 101 6.46 -5.35 6.85
N HIS A 102 7.10 -4.22 7.16
CA HIS A 102 8.55 -4.17 7.34
C HIS A 102 9.01 -4.85 8.62
N LEU A 103 8.20 -4.83 9.69
CA LEU A 103 8.42 -5.58 10.93
C LEU A 103 8.47 -7.09 10.69
N GLY A 104 7.64 -7.59 9.76
CA GLY A 104 7.66 -8.99 9.32
C GLY A 104 7.21 -10.02 10.35
N SER A 105 6.71 -9.57 11.51
CA SER A 105 6.12 -10.39 12.58
C SER A 105 4.59 -10.34 12.62
N ILE A 106 3.99 -9.42 11.85
CA ILE A 106 2.56 -9.18 11.82
C ILE A 106 1.91 -10.09 10.77
N GLN A 107 0.83 -10.77 11.16
CA GLN A 107 0.03 -11.62 10.27
C GLN A 107 -0.75 -10.78 9.25
N ASN A 108 -0.97 -11.32 8.05
CA ASN A 108 -1.57 -10.58 6.94
C ASN A 108 -2.99 -10.07 7.25
N GLU A 109 -3.77 -10.86 7.99
CA GLU A 109 -5.12 -10.52 8.42
C GLU A 109 -5.12 -9.22 9.24
N PHE A 110 -4.15 -9.07 10.14
CA PHE A 110 -4.01 -7.89 10.98
C PHE A 110 -3.56 -6.65 10.20
N LEU A 111 -2.89 -6.81 9.05
CA LEU A 111 -2.56 -5.69 8.16
C LEU A 111 -3.81 -5.02 7.60
N ILE A 112 -4.93 -5.75 7.47
CA ILE A 112 -6.21 -5.19 7.04
C ILE A 112 -6.78 -4.28 8.11
N GLU A 113 -6.73 -4.66 9.38
CA GLU A 113 -7.18 -3.81 10.50
C GLU A 113 -6.40 -2.48 10.54
N ILE A 114 -5.10 -2.53 10.27
CA ILE A 114 -4.25 -1.33 10.16
C ILE A 114 -4.71 -0.44 9.00
N ALA A 115 -5.00 -1.03 7.84
CA ALA A 115 -5.49 -0.30 6.68
C ALA A 115 -6.89 0.31 6.91
N GLU A 116 -7.78 -0.41 7.58
CA GLU A 116 -9.13 0.04 7.93
C GLU A 116 -9.10 1.26 8.87
N ALA A 117 -8.17 1.30 9.82
CA ALA A 117 -7.98 2.47 10.68
C ALA A 117 -7.63 3.73 9.86
N ALA A 118 -6.80 3.58 8.82
CA ALA A 118 -6.48 4.68 7.91
C ALA A 118 -7.69 5.11 7.06
N ILE A 119 -8.44 4.16 6.50
CA ILE A 119 -9.66 4.45 5.74
C ILE A 119 -10.71 5.18 6.59
N LYS A 120 -10.95 4.69 7.82
CA LYS A 120 -11.87 5.32 8.76
C LYS A 120 -11.49 6.77 9.03
N SER A 121 -10.20 7.04 9.29
CA SER A 121 -9.70 8.39 9.53
C SER A 121 -9.92 9.32 8.32
N LEU A 122 -9.69 8.82 7.10
CA LEU A 122 -9.93 9.59 5.87
C LEU A 122 -11.41 9.92 5.68
N ARG A 123 -12.29 8.94 5.87
CA ARG A 123 -13.74 9.10 5.76
C ARG A 123 -14.28 10.09 6.79
N GLU A 124 -13.85 9.98 8.05
CA GLU A 124 -14.23 10.92 9.10
C GLU A 124 -13.80 12.36 8.80
N LYS A 125 -12.57 12.54 8.28
CA LYS A 125 -12.07 13.86 7.91
C LYS A 125 -12.92 14.50 6.81
N TYR A 126 -13.26 13.73 5.78
CA TYR A 126 -14.12 14.20 4.69
C TYR A 126 -15.54 14.57 5.18
N GLN A 127 -16.10 13.76 6.09
CA GLN A 127 -17.43 14.04 6.64
C GLN A 127 -17.47 15.29 7.53
N LYS A 128 -16.40 15.54 8.30
CA LYS A 128 -16.30 16.68 9.21
C LYS A 128 -16.03 18.01 8.51
N ASP A 129 -15.27 18.00 7.41
CA ASP A 129 -14.90 19.21 6.69
C ASP A 129 -15.37 19.16 5.23
N LYS A 130 -16.65 19.53 5.03
CA LYS A 130 -17.26 19.69 3.69
C LYS A 130 -16.97 21.07 3.08
N THR A 131 -16.16 21.88 3.74
CA THR A 131 -15.87 23.24 3.30
C THR A 131 -14.86 23.19 2.16
N PRO A 132 -15.11 23.85 1.02
CA PRO A 132 -14.09 23.98 -0.01
C PRO A 132 -12.82 24.61 0.58
N SER A 133 -11.66 24.14 0.13
CA SER A 133 -10.39 24.68 0.59
C SER A 133 -10.35 26.20 0.40
N LYS A 134 -9.97 26.93 1.45
CA LYS A 134 -9.81 28.39 1.42
C LYS A 134 -8.76 28.85 0.38
N LYS A 135 -7.84 27.97 0.00
CA LYS A 135 -6.83 28.20 -1.06
C LYS A 135 -7.19 27.51 -2.38
N GLY A 136 -8.33 26.84 -2.47
CA GLY A 136 -8.76 26.11 -3.66
C GLY A 136 -9.26 27.03 -4.77
N LEU A 137 -9.33 26.49 -5.99
CA LEU A 137 -9.82 27.21 -7.18
C LEU A 137 -11.20 27.83 -6.96
N TYR A 138 -12.11 27.15 -6.25
CA TYR A 138 -13.43 27.70 -5.90
C TYR A 138 -13.31 29.03 -5.14
N SER A 139 -12.50 29.07 -4.07
CA SER A 139 -12.31 30.27 -3.25
C SER A 139 -11.58 31.38 -4.01
N GLN A 140 -10.63 31.02 -4.88
CA GLN A 140 -9.93 31.97 -5.75
C GLN A 140 -10.88 32.56 -6.81
N ALA A 141 -11.70 31.74 -7.46
CA ALA A 141 -12.67 32.17 -8.47
C ALA A 141 -13.79 33.03 -7.88
N MET A 142 -14.22 32.75 -6.65
CA MET A 142 -15.18 33.59 -5.92
C MET A 142 -14.62 34.96 -5.51
N SER A 143 -13.29 35.09 -5.44
CA SER A 143 -12.60 36.32 -5.01
C SER A 143 -12.02 37.13 -6.18
N ALA A 144 -12.18 36.65 -7.42
CA ALA A 144 -11.72 37.30 -8.66
C ALA A 144 -12.86 38.12 -9.27
#